data_AF-A0A0F7SFY3-F1
#
_entry.id   AF-A0A0F7SFY3-F1
#
_cell.length_a   1.000
_cell.length_b   1.000
_cell.length_c   1.000
_cell.angle_alpha   90.00
_cell.angle_beta   90.00
_cell.angle_gamma   90.00
#
_symmetry.space_group_name_H-M   'P 1'
#
loop_
_entity.id
_entity.type
_entity.pdbx_description
1 polymer ?
#
loop_
_entity_poly.entity_id
_entity_poly.type
_entity_poly.pdbx_seq_one_letter_code
_entity_poly.pdbx_strand_id
1 'polypeptide(L)'
;MLLKRHPSSTHTTTTTTTAKKLSRPTLILLCLTLFLLTSATSYEFFPASRHLAQAIYRCSRLMFAVVLDAMDYKRTFASSFDTDDEKQEAYKGCHLRSAKRMLAALEALGGCYIKIGQHLASSNVVPVEWSSTLSVLQDRCPVSPTDELERMILKDTGKPRDLFFSDWQPIPIGTASIAQVHLATDRESGKRVAVKLQHPGLEEFLTVDMATVNFAVKWIDAIFPDFQLSWLAREMNDALPLEMDFRVEAKNAQRTIQDFEHISRSALYIPRVEWCEKRILVMEYIDGARVDNLEYLRKHHIDRNQVAKELSRIFSQMIYLNGFFHADPHEGNVLIRPRPSLSKSPYNFEVVLLDHGQYFDMDDELRVNYAKFWLGLMAANTPATQALRRKYALRMGVDSDLYPILESAITGRVGMGAPSEEIEFDPNAVDEDGRPALMRQKAGSLLEMRSASEIEMDHMRNAVVQREGLLANIFKMLRSVPRRIIMVLKVNDLTRSLDKSLATTHDATRIFLESPFPINTSHSLLLEPNSAPEQSGITIKLSSPNVFGEIWADGIAWTKGIWGSNRVQIV
;
A
#
# COMPACT_ATOMS: atom_id res chain seq x y z
N MET A 1 -53.30 12.32 102.44
CA MET A 1 -52.39 11.67 103.41
C MET A 1 -51.12 11.24 102.68
N LEU A 2 -49.97 11.69 103.19
CA LEU A 2 -48.68 10.97 103.38
C LEU A 2 -48.63 9.52 102.83
N LEU A 3 -47.56 8.95 102.28
CA LEU A 3 -46.18 9.35 101.97
C LEU A 3 -45.49 8.12 101.32
N LYS A 4 -44.38 8.37 100.63
CA LYS A 4 -43.18 7.49 100.44
C LYS A 4 -43.17 6.40 99.35
N ARG A 5 -42.36 6.72 98.33
CA ARG A 5 -41.54 5.82 97.50
C ARG A 5 -40.47 5.08 98.34
N HIS A 6 -40.13 3.84 97.96
CA HIS A 6 -38.75 3.29 97.89
C HIS A 6 -38.74 1.92 97.15
N PRO A 7 -37.57 1.40 96.71
CA PRO A 7 -37.26 1.18 95.30
C PRO A 7 -37.39 -0.27 94.83
N SER A 8 -37.68 -0.48 93.54
CA SER A 8 -37.56 -1.77 92.86
C SER A 8 -36.32 -1.77 91.97
N SER A 9 -35.34 -2.59 92.31
CA SER A 9 -34.21 -2.95 91.46
C SER A 9 -34.70 -3.60 90.16
N THR A 10 -34.38 -3.02 89.01
CA THR A 10 -34.57 -3.68 87.71
C THR A 10 -33.24 -3.74 86.98
N HIS A 11 -32.77 -4.97 86.79
CA HIS A 11 -31.61 -5.34 85.99
C HIS A 11 -31.70 -4.78 84.56
N THR A 12 -30.75 -3.92 84.19
CA THR A 12 -30.48 -3.57 82.80
C THR A 12 -29.78 -4.74 82.13
N THR A 13 -30.52 -5.45 81.26
CA THR A 13 -29.96 -6.50 80.41
C THR A 13 -29.41 -5.83 79.15
N THR A 14 -28.09 -5.74 79.05
CA THR A 14 -27.38 -5.25 77.86
C THR A 14 -27.45 -6.31 76.76
N THR A 15 -28.36 -6.16 75.80
CA THR A 15 -28.35 -6.96 74.56
C THR A 15 -27.23 -6.46 73.65
N THR A 16 -26.09 -7.15 73.67
CA THR A 16 -25.02 -7.04 72.69
C THR A 16 -25.47 -7.65 71.37
N THR A 17 -25.86 -6.81 70.40
CA THR A 17 -26.02 -7.21 68.99
C THR A 17 -24.67 -7.63 68.42
N THR A 18 -24.43 -8.94 68.35
CA THR A 18 -23.28 -9.52 67.66
C THR A 18 -23.49 -9.38 66.14
N ALA A 19 -22.78 -8.44 65.52
CA ALA A 19 -22.73 -8.33 64.07
C ALA A 19 -22.16 -9.64 63.49
N LYS A 20 -22.95 -10.35 62.67
CA LYS A 20 -22.49 -11.55 61.96
C LYS A 20 -21.32 -11.16 61.06
N LYS A 21 -20.11 -11.66 61.37
CA LYS A 21 -18.93 -11.50 60.51
C LYS A 21 -19.19 -12.18 59.17
N LEU A 22 -19.11 -11.42 58.08
CA LEU A 22 -19.18 -11.97 56.72
C LEU A 22 -18.07 -13.01 56.52
N SER A 23 -18.40 -14.13 55.89
CA SER A 23 -17.41 -15.12 55.46
C SER A 23 -16.46 -14.52 54.41
N ARG A 24 -15.17 -14.89 54.48
CA ARG A 24 -14.12 -14.48 53.52
C ARG A 24 -14.54 -14.54 52.04
N PRO A 25 -15.16 -15.63 51.52
CA PRO A 25 -15.62 -15.66 50.12
C PRO A 25 -16.71 -14.61 49.81
N THR A 26 -17.61 -14.33 50.75
CA THR A 26 -18.65 -13.30 50.61
C THR A 26 -18.03 -11.91 50.59
N LEU A 27 -17.01 -11.66 51.42
CA LEU A 27 -16.27 -10.41 51.43
C LEU A 27 -15.50 -10.19 50.11
N ILE A 28 -14.84 -11.24 49.59
CA ILE A 28 -14.15 -11.21 48.29
C ILE A 28 -15.14 -10.92 47.16
N LEU A 29 -16.29 -11.60 47.14
CA LEU A 29 -17.34 -11.37 46.15
C LEU A 29 -17.89 -9.94 46.24
N LEU A 30 -18.15 -9.44 47.46
CA LEU A 30 -18.62 -8.07 47.68
C LEU A 30 -17.59 -7.04 47.17
N CYS A 31 -16.31 -7.23 47.49
CA CYS A 31 -15.23 -6.37 47.02
C CYS A 31 -15.09 -6.41 45.48
N LEU A 32 -15.21 -7.59 44.86
CA LEU A 32 -15.23 -7.74 43.40
C LEU A 32 -16.43 -7.02 42.77
N THR A 33 -17.63 -7.20 43.33
CA THR A 33 -18.83 -6.53 42.82
C THR A 33 -18.74 -5.02 42.97
N LEU A 34 -18.25 -4.53 44.11
CA LEU A 34 -18.06 -3.10 44.35
C LEU A 34 -17.00 -2.54 43.39
N PHE A 35 -15.89 -3.25 43.17
CA PHE A 35 -14.85 -2.88 42.22
C PHE A 35 -15.37 -2.85 40.77
N LEU A 36 -16.18 -3.82 40.37
CA LEU A 36 -16.81 -3.84 39.04
C LEU A 36 -17.80 -2.69 38.87
N LEU A 37 -18.62 -2.42 39.90
CA LEU A 37 -19.59 -1.33 39.87
C LEU A 37 -18.90 0.03 39.82
N THR A 38 -17.87 0.24 40.66
CA THR A 38 -17.08 1.48 40.64
C THR A 38 -16.36 1.65 39.32
N SER A 39 -15.73 0.59 38.79
CA SER A 39 -15.07 0.64 37.47
C SER A 39 -16.04 0.95 36.33
N ALA A 40 -17.24 0.34 36.33
CA ALA A 40 -18.28 0.60 35.33
C ALA A 40 -18.79 2.04 35.41
N THR A 41 -19.06 2.54 36.63
CA THR A 41 -19.44 3.95 36.81
C THR A 41 -18.30 4.90 36.43
N SER A 42 -17.04 4.57 36.75
CA SER A 42 -15.90 5.37 36.33
C SER A 42 -15.74 5.42 34.81
N TYR A 43 -16.00 4.32 34.12
CA TYR A 43 -15.95 4.24 32.65
C TYR A 43 -17.03 5.10 31.98
N GLU A 44 -18.25 5.09 32.49
CA GLU A 44 -19.37 5.86 31.91
C GLU A 44 -19.25 7.37 32.18
N PHE A 45 -18.84 7.76 33.38
CA PHE A 45 -18.89 9.16 33.81
C PHE A 45 -17.58 9.94 33.65
N PHE A 46 -16.43 9.26 33.51
CA PHE A 46 -15.12 9.94 33.39
C PHE A 46 -14.44 9.64 32.05
N PRO A 47 -14.35 10.64 31.15
CA PRO A 47 -13.69 10.48 29.85
C PRO A 47 -12.26 9.94 29.94
N ALA A 48 -11.50 10.33 30.98
CA ALA A 48 -10.14 9.85 31.20
C ALA A 48 -10.06 8.34 31.51
N SER A 49 -11.01 7.82 32.31
CA SER A 49 -11.07 6.40 32.64
C SER A 49 -11.47 5.56 31.43
N ARG A 50 -12.43 6.05 30.63
CA ARG A 50 -12.81 5.44 29.35
C ARG A 50 -11.63 5.38 28.39
N HIS A 51 -10.94 6.51 28.20
CA HIS A 51 -9.77 6.61 27.34
C HIS A 51 -8.66 5.65 27.78
N LEU A 52 -8.37 5.55 29.08
CA LEU A 52 -7.37 4.62 29.60
C LEU A 52 -7.77 3.16 29.37
N ALA A 53 -9.03 2.80 29.63
CA ALA A 53 -9.52 1.44 29.41
C ALA A 53 -9.45 1.05 27.92
N GLN A 54 -9.83 1.97 27.02
CA GLN A 54 -9.73 1.77 25.58
C GLN A 54 -8.27 1.65 25.13
N ALA A 55 -7.37 2.50 25.62
CA ALA A 55 -5.94 2.39 25.34
C ALA A 55 -5.37 1.03 25.77
N ILE A 56 -5.67 0.56 26.99
CA ILE A 56 -5.24 -0.75 27.48
C ILE A 56 -5.79 -1.88 26.60
N TYR A 57 -7.08 -1.82 26.25
CA TYR A 57 -7.70 -2.79 25.36
C TYR A 57 -6.98 -2.84 24.00
N ARG A 58 -6.72 -1.68 23.40
CA ARG A 58 -6.03 -1.58 22.10
C ARG A 58 -4.62 -2.18 22.15
N CYS A 59 -3.82 -1.77 23.13
CA CYS A 59 -2.47 -2.30 23.33
C CYS A 59 -2.47 -3.82 23.55
N SER A 60 -3.33 -4.30 24.45
CA SER A 60 -3.37 -5.72 24.82
C SER A 60 -3.85 -6.60 23.66
N ARG A 61 -4.81 -6.14 22.86
CA ARG A 61 -5.32 -6.87 21.69
C ARG A 61 -4.23 -7.09 20.64
N LEU A 62 -3.47 -6.05 20.30
CA LEU A 62 -2.34 -6.17 19.37
C LEU A 62 -1.27 -7.09 19.94
N MET A 63 -0.81 -6.81 21.16
CA MET A 63 0.27 -7.58 21.79
C MET A 63 -0.10 -9.06 21.95
N PHE A 64 -1.36 -9.38 22.24
CA PHE A 64 -1.83 -10.75 22.31
C PHE A 64 -1.69 -11.48 20.96
N ALA A 65 -2.06 -10.84 19.84
CA ALA A 65 -1.87 -11.41 18.51
C ALA A 65 -0.37 -11.62 18.20
N VAL A 66 0.45 -10.60 18.44
CA VAL A 66 1.92 -10.64 18.22
C VAL A 66 2.59 -11.75 19.02
N VAL A 67 2.24 -11.91 20.31
CA VAL A 67 2.81 -12.95 21.17
C VAL A 67 2.41 -14.34 20.70
N LEU A 68 1.14 -14.55 20.34
CA LEU A 68 0.67 -15.83 19.83
C LEU A 68 1.33 -16.18 18.48
N ASP A 69 1.47 -15.20 17.58
CA ASP A 69 2.19 -15.37 16.32
C ASP A 69 3.65 -15.78 16.59
N ALA A 70 4.36 -15.05 17.45
CA ALA A 70 5.73 -15.36 17.82
C ALA A 70 5.88 -16.79 18.41
N MET A 71 4.93 -17.21 19.25
CA MET A 71 4.90 -18.57 19.80
C MET A 71 4.65 -19.64 18.71
N ASP A 72 3.74 -19.38 17.77
CA ASP A 72 3.42 -20.29 16.65
C ASP A 72 4.65 -20.48 15.75
N TYR A 73 5.34 -19.38 15.41
CA TYR A 73 6.58 -19.40 14.65
C TYR A 73 7.72 -20.12 15.37
N LYS A 74 7.95 -19.84 16.66
CA LYS A 74 9.00 -20.51 17.44
C LYS A 74 8.75 -22.02 17.54
N ARG A 75 7.50 -22.45 17.72
CA ARG A 75 7.14 -23.88 17.75
C ARG A 75 7.34 -24.53 16.39
N THR A 76 6.92 -23.87 15.32
CA THR A 76 7.05 -24.41 13.95
C THR A 76 8.52 -24.52 13.53
N PHE A 77 9.35 -23.51 13.83
CA PHE A 77 10.79 -23.54 13.52
C PHE A 77 11.61 -24.47 14.43
N ALA A 78 11.13 -24.79 15.63
CA ALA A 78 11.76 -25.77 16.50
C ALA A 78 11.39 -27.22 16.17
N SER A 79 10.38 -27.44 15.32
CA SER A 79 9.94 -28.78 14.93
C SER A 79 10.90 -29.38 13.88
N SER A 80 11.21 -30.66 14.03
CA SER A 80 11.90 -31.43 12.99
C SER A 80 10.89 -32.02 12.02
N PHE A 81 11.24 -32.03 10.74
CA PHE A 81 10.42 -32.56 9.65
C PHE A 81 11.24 -33.61 8.90
N ASP A 82 10.58 -34.70 8.50
CA ASP A 82 11.24 -35.82 7.84
C ASP A 82 11.47 -35.53 6.35
N THR A 83 10.63 -34.68 5.76
CA THR A 83 10.74 -34.23 4.37
C THR A 83 10.67 -32.70 4.25
N ASP A 84 11.25 -32.16 3.17
CA ASP A 84 11.16 -30.74 2.86
C ASP A 84 9.72 -30.31 2.54
N ASP A 85 8.92 -31.19 1.91
CA ASP A 85 7.51 -30.89 1.60
C ASP A 85 6.66 -30.72 2.87
N GLU A 86 6.83 -31.58 3.87
CA GLU A 86 6.16 -31.45 5.17
C GLU A 86 6.56 -30.17 5.89
N LYS A 87 7.84 -29.79 5.82
CA LYS A 87 8.34 -28.52 6.37
C LYS A 87 7.68 -27.33 5.68
N GLN A 88 7.60 -27.33 4.36
CA GLN A 88 6.95 -26.25 3.60
C GLN A 88 5.46 -26.14 3.94
N GLU A 89 4.75 -27.25 4.03
CA GLU A 89 3.33 -27.24 4.38
C GLU A 89 3.10 -26.74 5.81
N ALA A 90 3.95 -27.14 6.75
CA ALA A 90 3.92 -26.61 8.12
C ALA A 90 4.17 -25.08 8.16
N TYR A 91 5.08 -24.58 7.33
CA TYR A 91 5.38 -23.14 7.23
C TYR A 91 4.19 -22.36 6.65
N LYS A 92 3.62 -22.83 5.53
CA LYS A 92 2.40 -22.25 4.93
C LYS A 92 1.25 -22.22 5.95
N GLY A 93 1.04 -23.33 6.65
CA GLY A 93 0.04 -23.42 7.72
C GLY A 93 0.28 -22.41 8.85
N CYS A 94 1.53 -22.23 9.28
CA CYS A 94 1.91 -21.23 10.28
C CYS A 94 1.70 -19.79 9.79
N HIS A 95 2.09 -19.49 8.55
CA HIS A 95 1.87 -18.18 7.92
C HIS A 95 0.38 -17.84 7.86
N LEU A 96 -0.44 -18.77 7.37
CA LEU A 96 -1.88 -18.56 7.23
C LEU A 96 -2.59 -18.36 8.57
N ARG A 97 -2.24 -19.15 9.60
CA ARG A 97 -2.82 -18.99 10.95
C ARG A 97 -2.45 -17.64 11.56
N SER A 98 -1.19 -17.24 11.45
CA SER A 98 -0.71 -15.97 11.98
C SER A 98 -1.35 -14.79 11.23
N ALA A 99 -1.42 -14.85 9.89
CA ALA A 99 -2.05 -13.83 9.07
C ALA A 99 -3.53 -13.62 9.42
N LYS A 100 -4.29 -14.70 9.61
CA LYS A 100 -5.71 -14.62 10.04
C LYS A 100 -5.86 -14.03 11.44
N ARG A 101 -4.97 -14.39 12.37
CA ARG A 101 -4.96 -13.86 13.74
C ARG A 101 -4.68 -12.37 13.75
N MET A 102 -3.68 -11.94 12.98
CA MET A 102 -3.34 -10.54 12.82
C MET A 102 -4.47 -9.77 12.13
N LEU A 103 -5.06 -10.29 11.04
CA LEU A 103 -6.22 -9.67 10.37
C LEU A 103 -7.33 -9.34 11.37
N ALA A 104 -7.75 -10.32 12.18
CA ALA A 104 -8.80 -10.14 13.18
C ALA A 104 -8.42 -9.14 14.30
N ALA A 105 -7.13 -8.94 14.57
CA ALA A 105 -6.66 -7.90 15.48
C ALA A 105 -6.70 -6.52 14.82
N LEU A 106 -6.19 -6.39 13.59
CA LEU A 106 -6.14 -5.13 12.85
C LEU A 106 -7.55 -4.59 12.54
N GLU A 107 -8.49 -5.45 12.12
CA GLU A 107 -9.89 -5.09 11.89
C GLU A 107 -10.57 -4.57 13.17
N ALA A 108 -10.36 -5.25 14.29
CA ALA A 108 -10.94 -4.87 15.57
C ALA A 108 -10.37 -3.55 16.13
N LEU A 109 -9.13 -3.22 15.77
CA LEU A 109 -8.46 -1.99 16.22
C LEU A 109 -8.74 -0.80 15.30
N GLY A 110 -8.92 -1.04 14.00
CA GLY A 110 -9.20 0.01 13.02
C GLY A 110 -8.04 1.00 12.79
N GLY A 111 -8.27 1.97 11.92
CA GLY A 111 -7.40 3.12 11.77
C GLY A 111 -5.97 2.82 11.34
N CYS A 112 -4.98 3.26 12.12
CA CYS A 112 -3.56 3.04 11.81
C CYS A 112 -3.22 1.56 11.63
N TYR A 113 -3.92 0.65 12.33
CA TYR A 113 -3.73 -0.79 12.20
C TYR A 113 -4.24 -1.34 10.87
N ILE A 114 -5.36 -0.81 10.35
CA ILE A 114 -5.81 -1.13 8.99
C ILE A 114 -4.75 -0.68 7.99
N LYS A 115 -4.17 0.51 8.16
CA LYS A 115 -3.09 1.03 7.29
C LYS A 115 -1.86 0.11 7.31
N ILE A 116 -1.45 -0.38 8.48
CA ILE A 116 -0.36 -1.37 8.62
C ILE A 116 -0.69 -2.64 7.82
N GLY A 117 -1.92 -3.14 7.96
CA GLY A 117 -2.38 -4.30 7.22
C GLY A 117 -2.36 -4.09 5.71
N GLN A 118 -2.77 -2.90 5.23
CA GLN A 118 -2.72 -2.53 3.81
C GLN A 118 -1.28 -2.49 3.27
N HIS A 119 -0.33 -1.92 4.04
CA HIS A 119 1.09 -1.95 3.66
C HIS A 119 1.62 -3.37 3.53
N LEU A 120 1.29 -4.25 4.47
CA LEU A 120 1.67 -5.67 4.42
C LEU A 120 0.99 -6.41 3.26
N ALA A 121 -0.28 -6.11 2.97
CA ALA A 121 -1.03 -6.69 1.87
C ALA A 121 -0.41 -6.36 0.50
N SER A 122 0.07 -5.13 0.33
CA SER A 122 0.73 -4.67 -0.90
C SER A 122 2.21 -5.07 -1.01
N SER A 123 2.78 -5.72 0.01
CA SER A 123 4.21 -6.02 0.05
C SER A 123 4.52 -7.38 -0.56
N ASN A 124 5.46 -7.41 -1.49
CA ASN A 124 5.98 -8.65 -2.08
C ASN A 124 7.04 -9.35 -1.21
N VAL A 125 7.41 -8.75 -0.08
CA VAL A 125 8.49 -9.26 0.80
C VAL A 125 7.95 -10.16 1.92
N VAL A 126 6.64 -10.16 2.15
CA VAL A 126 6.00 -11.08 3.09
C VAL A 126 5.55 -12.38 2.38
N PRO A 127 5.36 -13.49 3.11
CA PRO A 127 4.78 -14.71 2.53
C PRO A 127 3.42 -14.46 1.89
N VAL A 128 3.07 -15.24 0.86
CA VAL A 128 1.83 -15.03 0.09
C VAL A 128 0.58 -15.18 0.95
N GLU A 129 0.62 -16.01 1.98
CA GLU A 129 -0.48 -16.20 2.93
C GLU A 129 -0.76 -14.92 3.72
N TRP A 130 0.28 -14.13 4.02
CA TRP A 130 0.12 -12.83 4.68
C TRP A 130 -0.47 -11.79 3.73
N SER A 131 0.11 -11.64 2.54
CA SER A 131 -0.34 -10.63 1.58
C SER A 131 -1.78 -10.89 1.12
N SER A 132 -2.11 -12.14 0.80
CA SER A 132 -3.45 -12.54 0.37
C SER A 132 -4.50 -12.40 1.48
N THR A 133 -4.19 -12.82 2.71
CA THR A 133 -5.14 -12.72 3.83
C THR A 133 -5.44 -11.27 4.19
N LEU A 134 -4.43 -10.39 4.17
CA LEU A 134 -4.60 -8.99 4.54
C LEU A 134 -5.17 -8.11 3.41
N SER A 135 -5.26 -8.62 2.17
CA SER A 135 -5.83 -7.89 1.03
C SER A 135 -7.25 -7.37 1.29
N VAL A 136 -8.05 -8.08 2.09
CA VAL A 136 -9.42 -7.67 2.49
C VAL A 136 -9.46 -6.30 3.16
N LEU A 137 -8.37 -5.88 3.82
CA LEU A 137 -8.26 -4.57 4.47
C LEU A 137 -8.15 -3.41 3.47
N GLN A 138 -7.90 -3.69 2.18
CA GLN A 138 -7.89 -2.68 1.13
C GLN A 138 -9.32 -2.29 0.70
N ASP A 139 -10.26 -3.24 0.71
CA ASP A 139 -11.61 -3.04 0.17
C ASP A 139 -12.67 -2.69 1.24
N ARG A 140 -12.44 -3.08 2.51
CA ARG A 140 -13.43 -2.94 3.58
C ARG A 140 -12.93 -2.03 4.70
N CYS A 141 -13.18 -0.74 4.55
CA CYS A 141 -12.90 0.23 5.61
C CYS A 141 -14.20 0.64 6.34
N PRO A 142 -14.16 0.82 7.67
CA PRO A 142 -15.33 1.17 8.46
C PRO A 142 -15.86 2.57 8.12
N VAL A 143 -17.15 2.80 8.35
CA VAL A 143 -17.78 4.12 8.19
C VAL A 143 -18.00 4.74 9.56
N SER A 144 -17.54 5.97 9.76
CA SER A 144 -17.80 6.76 10.96
C SER A 144 -19.26 7.20 11.02
N PRO A 145 -19.88 7.16 12.21
CA PRO A 145 -21.20 7.72 12.44
C PRO A 145 -21.31 9.20 12.07
N THR A 146 -22.46 9.61 11.53
CA THR A 146 -22.70 11.00 11.09
C THR A 146 -22.56 12.02 12.22
N ASP A 147 -22.98 11.69 13.43
CA ASP A 147 -22.90 12.59 14.59
C ASP A 147 -21.46 12.88 15.03
N GLU A 148 -20.55 11.91 14.88
CA GLU A 148 -19.13 12.11 15.13
C GLU A 148 -18.50 13.04 14.09
N LEU A 149 -18.87 12.86 12.81
CA LEU A 149 -18.40 13.70 11.71
C LEU A 149 -18.92 15.13 11.84
N GLU A 150 -20.19 15.33 12.18
CA GLU A 150 -20.74 16.67 12.39
C GLU A 150 -20.06 17.40 13.55
N ARG A 151 -19.78 16.70 14.65
CA ARG A 151 -18.99 17.25 15.77
C ARG A 151 -17.57 17.61 15.35
N MET A 152 -16.92 16.77 14.54
CA MET A 152 -15.58 17.04 14.02
C MET A 152 -15.57 18.28 13.11
N ILE A 153 -16.51 18.38 12.16
CA ILE A 153 -16.63 19.51 11.23
C ILE A 153 -16.86 20.81 12.01
N LEU A 154 -17.76 20.80 12.99
CA LEU A 154 -18.03 21.96 13.83
C LEU A 154 -16.80 22.38 14.65
N LYS A 155 -16.06 21.41 15.20
CA LYS A 155 -14.85 21.68 15.97
C LYS A 155 -13.75 22.31 15.11
N ASP A 156 -13.56 21.83 13.88
CA ASP A 156 -12.44 22.26 13.03
C ASP A 156 -12.72 23.55 12.28
N THR A 157 -13.95 23.72 11.82
CA THR A 157 -14.34 24.88 10.99
C THR A 157 -15.02 25.98 11.80
N GLY A 158 -15.40 25.70 13.04
CA GLY A 158 -16.21 26.58 13.89
C GLY A 158 -17.67 26.75 13.42
N LYS A 159 -18.08 26.03 12.36
CA LYS A 159 -19.39 26.16 11.72
C LYS A 159 -20.00 24.79 11.44
N PRO A 160 -21.34 24.64 11.47
CA PRO A 160 -21.97 23.39 11.09
C PRO A 160 -21.81 23.12 9.59
N ARG A 161 -21.77 21.84 9.21
CA ARG A 161 -21.65 21.34 7.82
C ARG A 161 -22.62 22.06 6.87
N ASP A 162 -23.85 22.27 7.32
CA ASP A 162 -24.93 22.81 6.49
C ASP A 162 -24.71 24.26 6.06
N LEU A 163 -23.70 24.97 6.59
CA LEU A 163 -23.30 26.28 6.06
C LEU A 163 -22.38 26.19 4.83
N PHE A 164 -21.67 25.07 4.67
CA PHE A 164 -20.77 24.84 3.54
C PHE A 164 -21.46 24.10 2.41
N PHE A 165 -22.31 23.12 2.75
CA PHE A 165 -22.85 22.18 1.78
C PHE A 165 -24.38 22.12 1.78
N SER A 166 -24.91 21.86 0.59
CA SER A 166 -26.30 21.52 0.27
C SER A 166 -26.33 20.14 -0.40
N ASP A 167 -27.50 19.50 -0.46
CA ASP A 167 -27.67 18.17 -1.08
C ASP A 167 -26.61 17.14 -0.63
N TRP A 168 -26.43 17.02 0.70
CA TRP A 168 -25.45 16.12 1.30
C TRP A 168 -25.90 14.67 1.20
N GLN A 169 -25.07 13.81 0.61
CA GLN A 169 -25.32 12.37 0.60
C GLN A 169 -24.89 11.75 1.93
N PRO A 170 -25.83 11.20 2.74
CA PRO A 170 -25.52 10.66 4.06
C PRO A 170 -24.70 9.38 3.98
N ILE A 171 -24.85 8.60 2.91
CA ILE A 171 -24.05 7.42 2.64
C ILE A 171 -22.77 7.89 1.92
N PRO A 172 -21.57 7.55 2.45
CA PRO A 172 -20.33 7.91 1.79
C PRO A 172 -20.23 7.22 0.42
N ILE A 173 -19.66 7.93 -0.56
CA ILE A 173 -19.37 7.39 -1.90
C ILE A 173 -18.07 6.56 -1.94
N GLY A 174 -17.24 6.68 -0.90
CA GLY A 174 -16.01 5.91 -0.74
C GLY A 174 -15.53 5.94 0.71
N THR A 175 -14.85 4.88 1.13
CA THR A 175 -14.28 4.75 2.48
C THR A 175 -12.85 4.23 2.34
N ALA A 176 -11.96 4.72 3.21
CA ALA A 176 -10.54 4.41 3.23
C ALA A 176 -10.07 4.22 4.68
N SER A 177 -8.81 3.83 4.88
CA SER A 177 -8.31 3.47 6.21
C SER A 177 -8.39 4.60 7.25
N ILE A 178 -8.25 5.85 6.80
CA ILE A 178 -8.22 7.02 7.69
C ILE A 178 -9.37 8.00 7.45
N ALA A 179 -10.20 7.79 6.43
CA ALA A 179 -11.16 8.78 5.98
C ALA A 179 -12.32 8.15 5.21
N GLN A 180 -13.41 8.90 5.11
CA GLN A 180 -14.51 8.60 4.19
C GLN A 180 -14.86 9.81 3.35
N VAL A 181 -15.39 9.57 2.16
CA VAL A 181 -15.71 10.59 1.17
C VAL A 181 -17.21 10.65 0.98
N HIS A 182 -17.78 11.84 1.10
CA HIS A 182 -19.19 12.10 0.81
C HIS A 182 -19.34 12.94 -0.44
N LEU A 183 -20.42 12.70 -1.17
CA LEU A 183 -20.86 13.60 -2.23
C LEU A 183 -21.71 14.71 -1.62
N ALA A 184 -21.45 15.95 -2.03
CA ALA A 184 -22.27 17.09 -1.67
C ALA A 184 -22.31 18.14 -2.79
N THR A 185 -23.15 19.15 -2.63
CA THR A 185 -23.13 20.36 -3.45
C THR A 185 -22.63 21.53 -2.63
N ASP A 186 -21.55 22.16 -3.07
CA ASP A 186 -21.00 23.36 -2.44
C ASP A 186 -21.99 24.53 -2.54
N ARG A 187 -22.28 25.19 -1.42
CA ARG A 187 -23.32 26.23 -1.36
C ARG A 187 -22.94 27.52 -2.07
N GLU A 188 -21.66 27.87 -2.05
CA GLU A 188 -21.21 29.14 -2.62
C GLU A 188 -21.14 29.06 -4.15
N SER A 189 -20.55 27.99 -4.67
CA SER A 189 -20.35 27.79 -6.11
C SER A 189 -21.48 27.04 -6.81
N GLY A 190 -22.32 26.31 -6.06
CA GLY A 190 -23.36 25.43 -6.60
C GLY A 190 -22.83 24.17 -7.30
N LYS A 191 -21.53 23.88 -7.18
CA LYS A 191 -20.88 22.73 -7.85
C LYS A 191 -20.93 21.48 -6.99
N ARG A 192 -20.96 20.31 -7.63
CA ARG A 192 -20.79 19.03 -6.95
C ARG A 192 -19.34 18.86 -6.48
N VAL A 193 -19.17 18.46 -5.24
CA VAL A 193 -17.88 18.27 -4.58
C VAL A 193 -17.80 16.92 -3.88
N ALA A 194 -16.60 16.35 -3.85
CA ALA A 194 -16.25 15.21 -3.00
C ALA A 194 -15.63 15.75 -1.71
N VAL A 195 -16.22 15.40 -0.57
CA VAL A 195 -15.84 15.86 0.77
C VAL A 195 -15.21 14.70 1.52
N LYS A 196 -13.88 14.66 1.57
CA LYS A 196 -13.08 13.68 2.32
C LYS A 196 -12.97 14.14 3.78
N LEU A 197 -13.46 13.32 4.69
CA LEU A 197 -13.50 13.55 6.13
C LEU A 197 -12.70 12.47 6.83
N GLN A 198 -11.75 12.88 7.67
CA GLN A 198 -10.99 11.93 8.50
C GLN A 198 -11.91 11.24 9.52
N HIS A 199 -11.65 9.98 9.85
CA HIS A 199 -12.38 9.32 10.93
C HIS A 199 -12.03 9.95 12.29
N PRO A 200 -12.99 10.48 13.07
CA PRO A 200 -12.70 11.26 14.27
C PRO A 200 -11.93 10.51 15.36
N GLY A 201 -12.16 9.19 15.49
CA GLY A 201 -11.52 8.34 16.52
C GLY A 201 -10.03 8.04 16.29
N LEU A 202 -9.46 8.42 15.14
CA LEU A 202 -8.06 8.11 14.82
C LEU A 202 -7.06 8.91 15.63
N GLU A 203 -7.29 10.21 15.76
CA GLU A 203 -6.34 11.12 16.43
C GLU A 203 -6.26 10.85 17.94
N GLU A 204 -7.35 10.37 18.54
CA GLU A 204 -7.43 10.10 19.99
C GLU A 204 -6.39 9.07 20.45
N PHE A 205 -6.24 7.97 19.71
CA PHE A 205 -5.37 6.86 20.10
C PHE A 205 -4.07 6.75 19.32
N LEU A 206 -3.86 7.59 18.30
CA LEU A 206 -2.73 7.50 17.37
C LEU A 206 -1.37 7.38 18.10
N THR A 207 -1.12 8.25 19.08
CA THR A 207 0.16 8.26 19.82
C THR A 207 0.41 6.95 20.56
N VAL A 208 -0.63 6.42 21.23
CA VAL A 208 -0.54 5.17 21.98
C VAL A 208 -0.40 3.97 21.04
N ASP A 209 -1.14 3.99 19.94
CA ASP A 209 -1.10 2.92 18.94
C ASP A 209 0.27 2.86 18.26
N MET A 210 0.81 4.00 17.85
CA MET A 210 2.16 4.07 17.28
C MET A 210 3.23 3.64 18.29
N ALA A 211 3.11 4.01 19.57
CA ALA A 211 4.01 3.51 20.61
C ALA A 211 3.92 1.98 20.77
N THR A 212 2.72 1.42 20.68
CA THR A 212 2.47 -0.03 20.77
C THR A 212 3.08 -0.76 19.57
N VAL A 213 2.90 -0.26 18.36
CA VAL A 213 3.50 -0.82 17.14
C VAL A 213 5.02 -0.78 17.21
N ASN A 214 5.59 0.36 17.62
CA ASN A 214 7.04 0.50 17.80
C ASN A 214 7.58 -0.49 18.85
N PHE A 215 6.85 -0.70 19.94
CA PHE A 215 7.23 -1.68 20.96
C PHE A 215 7.15 -3.12 20.44
N ALA A 216 6.04 -3.48 19.79
CA ALA A 216 5.83 -4.81 19.21
C ALA A 216 6.91 -5.17 18.19
N VAL A 217 7.23 -4.25 17.28
CA VAL A 217 8.28 -4.44 16.26
C VAL A 217 9.66 -4.62 16.90
N LYS A 218 10.03 -3.79 17.88
CA LYS A 218 11.30 -3.96 18.62
C LYS A 218 11.38 -5.31 19.33
N TRP A 219 10.26 -5.77 19.89
CA TRP A 219 10.19 -7.05 20.58
C TRP A 219 10.32 -8.24 19.61
N ILE A 220 9.66 -8.17 18.44
CA ILE A 220 9.80 -9.17 17.38
C ILE A 220 11.24 -9.21 16.85
N ASP A 221 11.85 -8.05 16.57
CA ASP A 221 13.23 -7.97 16.09
C ASP A 221 14.22 -8.59 17.09
N ALA A 222 13.94 -8.52 18.39
CA ALA A 222 14.76 -9.17 19.43
C ALA A 222 14.59 -10.69 19.47
N ILE A 223 13.40 -11.21 19.16
CA ILE A 223 13.08 -12.65 19.19
C ILE A 223 13.48 -13.35 17.88
N PHE A 224 13.38 -12.62 16.76
CA PHE A 224 13.66 -13.07 15.40
C PHE A 224 14.66 -12.10 14.74
N PRO A 225 15.95 -12.15 15.11
CA PRO A 225 16.96 -11.21 14.60
C PRO A 225 17.14 -11.26 13.07
N ASP A 226 16.80 -12.39 12.45
CA ASP A 226 16.83 -12.59 10.99
C ASP A 226 15.59 -12.01 10.27
N PHE A 227 14.51 -11.68 11.02
CA PHE A 227 13.27 -11.12 10.51
C PHE A 227 13.05 -9.73 11.10
N GLN A 228 13.68 -8.72 10.49
CA GLN A 228 13.65 -7.34 10.98
C GLN A 228 12.47 -6.56 10.38
N LEU A 229 11.46 -6.25 11.20
CA LEU A 229 10.28 -5.45 10.85
C LEU A 229 10.45 -3.95 11.13
N SER A 230 11.61 -3.51 11.64
CA SER A 230 11.94 -2.10 11.90
C SER A 230 11.67 -1.15 10.72
N TRP A 231 11.69 -1.62 9.48
CA TRP A 231 11.31 -0.80 8.32
C TRP A 231 9.83 -0.41 8.32
N LEU A 232 8.94 -1.32 8.73
CA LEU A 232 7.48 -1.09 8.77
C LEU A 232 7.12 -0.03 9.82
N ALA A 233 7.72 -0.14 11.01
CA ALA A 233 7.50 0.85 12.07
C ALA A 233 8.00 2.25 11.64
N ARG A 234 9.19 2.34 11.03
CA ARG A 234 9.72 3.61 10.50
C ARG A 234 8.82 4.19 9.41
N GLU A 235 8.36 3.34 8.48
CA GLU A 235 7.43 3.76 7.43
C GLU A 235 6.18 4.40 8.02
N MET A 236 5.60 3.78 9.06
CA MET A 236 4.40 4.29 9.68
C MET A 236 4.60 5.55 10.50
N ASN A 237 5.73 5.66 11.22
CA ASN A 237 6.08 6.87 11.96
C ASN A 237 6.26 8.08 11.03
N ASP A 238 6.76 7.87 9.82
CA ASP A 238 7.02 8.96 8.88
C ASP A 238 5.81 9.28 7.99
N ALA A 239 5.12 8.27 7.47
CA ALA A 239 4.04 8.44 6.49
C ALA A 239 2.71 8.83 7.14
N LEU A 240 2.34 8.17 8.25
CA LEU A 240 1.02 8.33 8.84
C LEU A 240 0.72 9.76 9.33
N PRO A 241 1.66 10.48 9.98
CA PRO A 241 1.41 11.88 10.36
C PRO A 241 1.15 12.79 9.16
N LEU A 242 1.77 12.51 8.00
CA LEU A 242 1.56 13.26 6.77
C LEU A 242 0.18 12.96 6.18
N GLU A 243 -0.25 11.70 6.17
CA GLU A 243 -1.59 11.32 5.71
C GLU A 243 -2.71 11.87 6.61
N MET A 244 -2.42 12.08 7.90
CA MET A 244 -3.38 12.62 8.87
C MET A 244 -3.59 14.15 8.76
N ASP A 245 -2.84 14.82 7.89
CA ASP A 245 -3.01 16.25 7.59
C ASP A 245 -3.32 16.46 6.12
N PHE A 246 -4.61 16.58 5.77
CA PHE A 246 -5.03 16.74 4.38
C PHE A 246 -4.55 18.02 3.70
N ARG A 247 -4.00 18.98 4.46
CA ARG A 247 -3.33 20.14 3.87
C ARG A 247 -2.03 19.72 3.16
N VAL A 248 -1.40 18.63 3.60
CA VAL A 248 -0.25 18.03 2.90
C VAL A 248 -0.72 17.40 1.58
N GLU A 249 -1.80 16.62 1.61
CA GLU A 249 -2.40 16.03 0.40
C GLU A 249 -2.80 17.10 -0.62
N ALA A 250 -3.46 18.19 -0.19
CA ALA A 250 -3.81 19.30 -1.06
C ALA A 250 -2.57 19.99 -1.69
N LYS A 251 -1.50 20.16 -0.92
CA LYS A 251 -0.23 20.71 -1.43
C LYS A 251 0.43 19.78 -2.44
N ASN A 252 0.41 18.48 -2.19
CA ASN A 252 0.94 17.48 -3.12
C ASN A 252 0.17 17.52 -4.44
N ALA A 253 -1.17 17.53 -4.39
CA ALA A 253 -2.01 17.64 -5.59
C ALA A 253 -1.67 18.91 -6.40
N GLN A 254 -1.54 20.06 -5.73
CA GLN A 254 -1.18 21.32 -6.37
C GLN A 254 0.22 21.30 -6.99
N ARG A 255 1.20 20.70 -6.31
CA ARG A 255 2.56 20.54 -6.83
C ARG A 255 2.56 19.66 -8.07
N THR A 256 1.84 18.54 -8.04
CA THR A 256 1.72 17.63 -9.19
C THR A 256 1.06 18.31 -10.39
N ILE A 257 0.07 19.18 -10.17
CA ILE A 257 -0.51 20.00 -11.25
C ILE A 257 0.59 20.86 -11.91
N GLN A 258 1.36 21.60 -11.11
CA GLN A 258 2.45 22.46 -11.59
C GLN A 258 3.52 21.66 -12.35
N ASP A 259 3.87 20.49 -11.83
CA ASP A 259 4.84 19.57 -12.43
C ASP A 259 4.43 19.09 -13.85
N PHE A 260 3.14 19.15 -14.19
CA PHE A 260 2.60 18.75 -15.49
C PHE A 260 2.14 19.94 -16.36
N GLU A 261 2.17 21.18 -15.87
CA GLU A 261 1.65 22.35 -16.61
C GLU A 261 2.32 22.56 -17.97
N HIS A 262 3.62 22.30 -18.04
CA HIS A 262 4.46 22.46 -19.24
C HIS A 262 4.19 21.38 -20.31
N ILE A 263 3.48 20.31 -19.98
CA ILE A 263 3.16 19.21 -20.89
C ILE A 263 1.87 19.55 -21.64
N SER A 264 2.00 19.91 -22.92
CA SER A 264 0.88 20.37 -23.74
C SER A 264 -0.12 19.26 -24.11
N ARG A 265 0.32 17.99 -24.10
CA ARG A 265 -0.49 16.81 -24.42
C ARG A 265 -0.34 15.77 -23.31
N SER A 266 -1.30 15.74 -22.39
CA SER A 266 -1.35 14.77 -21.29
C SER A 266 -2.79 14.41 -20.98
N ALA A 267 -3.07 13.13 -20.75
CA ALA A 267 -4.39 12.70 -20.31
C ALA A 267 -4.58 12.82 -18.78
N LEU A 268 -3.52 13.14 -18.04
CA LEU A 268 -3.57 13.32 -16.59
C LEU A 268 -4.51 14.49 -16.23
N TYR A 269 -5.45 14.20 -15.34
CA TYR A 269 -6.26 15.19 -14.65
C TYR A 269 -6.14 15.00 -13.14
N ILE A 270 -6.06 16.10 -12.40
CA ILE A 270 -6.07 16.11 -10.94
C ILE A 270 -7.27 16.96 -10.52
N PRO A 271 -8.19 16.43 -9.70
CA PRO A 271 -9.34 17.20 -9.23
C PRO A 271 -8.90 18.48 -8.54
N ARG A 272 -9.57 19.60 -8.85
CA ARG A 272 -9.28 20.86 -8.16
C ARG A 272 -9.63 20.73 -6.68
N VAL A 273 -8.71 21.11 -5.80
CA VAL A 273 -9.00 21.32 -4.38
C VAL A 273 -9.73 22.66 -4.23
N GLU A 274 -10.97 22.64 -3.75
CA GLU A 274 -11.74 23.86 -3.52
C GLU A 274 -11.29 24.52 -2.21
N TRP A 275 -11.17 23.74 -1.13
CA TRP A 275 -10.55 24.15 0.12
C TRP A 275 -10.17 22.93 0.98
N CYS A 276 -9.34 23.15 2.00
CA CYS A 276 -8.96 22.11 2.94
C CYS A 276 -8.70 22.66 4.34
N GLU A 277 -8.94 21.81 5.34
CA GLU A 277 -8.48 21.92 6.71
C GLU A 277 -7.66 20.67 7.06
N LYS A 278 -7.10 20.60 8.28
CA LYS A 278 -6.29 19.43 8.70
C LYS A 278 -7.00 18.09 8.47
N ARG A 279 -8.32 18.03 8.74
CA ARG A 279 -9.12 16.78 8.73
C ARG A 279 -10.28 16.78 7.73
N ILE A 280 -10.36 17.81 6.88
CA ILE A 280 -11.41 17.98 5.88
C ILE A 280 -10.76 18.39 4.56
N LEU A 281 -11.03 17.66 3.48
CA LEU A 281 -10.56 18.00 2.14
C LEU A 281 -11.75 18.03 1.19
N VAL A 282 -11.97 19.18 0.56
CA VAL A 282 -13.05 19.39 -0.40
C VAL A 282 -12.44 19.54 -1.78
N MET A 283 -12.84 18.66 -2.68
CA MET A 283 -12.35 18.65 -4.05
C MET A 283 -13.50 18.56 -5.05
N GLU A 284 -13.22 18.94 -6.29
CA GLU A 284 -14.12 18.74 -7.42
C GLU A 284 -14.60 17.28 -7.47
N TYR A 285 -15.91 17.08 -7.58
CA TYR A 285 -16.44 15.74 -7.85
C TYR A 285 -16.21 15.36 -9.31
N ILE A 286 -15.63 14.18 -9.52
CA ILE A 286 -15.37 13.64 -10.84
C ILE A 286 -16.32 12.49 -11.14
N ASP A 287 -17.06 12.61 -12.25
CA ASP A 287 -17.83 11.51 -12.81
C ASP A 287 -16.95 10.69 -13.75
N GLY A 288 -16.66 9.45 -13.35
CA GLY A 288 -15.77 8.53 -14.02
C GLY A 288 -15.91 7.12 -13.43
N ALA A 289 -15.15 6.17 -13.95
CA ALA A 289 -15.16 4.80 -13.44
C ALA A 289 -13.74 4.33 -13.09
N ARG A 290 -13.65 3.40 -12.14
CA ARG A 290 -12.41 2.69 -11.81
C ARG A 290 -11.85 1.96 -13.04
N VAL A 291 -10.54 1.72 -13.02
CA VAL A 291 -9.81 1.06 -14.13
C VAL A 291 -10.29 -0.37 -14.42
N ASP A 292 -10.85 -1.05 -13.42
CA ASP A 292 -11.39 -2.42 -13.49
C ASP A 292 -12.81 -2.47 -14.08
N ASN A 293 -13.47 -1.32 -14.29
CA ASN A 293 -14.81 -1.27 -14.87
C ASN A 293 -14.77 -1.37 -16.40
N LEU A 294 -14.49 -2.58 -16.89
CA LEU A 294 -14.34 -2.87 -18.32
C LEU A 294 -15.59 -2.54 -19.14
N GLU A 295 -16.78 -2.69 -18.55
CA GLU A 295 -18.05 -2.38 -19.21
C GLU A 295 -18.22 -0.87 -19.44
N TYR A 296 -17.82 -0.04 -18.47
CA TYR A 296 -17.79 1.42 -18.64
C TYR A 296 -16.83 1.83 -19.77
N LEU A 297 -15.60 1.31 -19.76
CA LEU A 297 -14.61 1.60 -20.81
C LEU A 297 -15.14 1.20 -22.19
N ARG A 298 -15.77 0.03 -22.30
CA ARG A 298 -16.39 -0.46 -23.53
C ARG A 298 -17.53 0.45 -24.00
N LYS A 299 -18.43 0.85 -23.09
CA LYS A 299 -19.57 1.74 -23.36
C LYS A 299 -19.12 3.11 -23.89
N HIS A 300 -17.98 3.60 -23.39
CA HIS A 300 -17.42 4.90 -23.80
C HIS A 300 -16.37 4.79 -24.92
N HIS A 301 -16.17 3.61 -25.51
CA HIS A 301 -15.19 3.35 -26.56
C HIS A 301 -13.75 3.73 -26.18
N ILE A 302 -13.38 3.52 -24.91
CA ILE A 302 -12.05 3.81 -24.38
C ILE A 302 -11.15 2.58 -24.56
N ASP A 303 -10.02 2.76 -25.21
CA ASP A 303 -9.05 1.68 -25.43
C ASP A 303 -8.20 1.43 -24.17
N ARG A 304 -8.40 0.26 -23.58
CA ARG A 304 -7.73 -0.20 -22.36
C ARG A 304 -6.22 -0.24 -22.50
N ASN A 305 -5.71 -0.58 -23.68
CA ASN A 305 -4.27 -0.58 -23.94
C ASN A 305 -3.70 0.84 -23.97
N GLN A 306 -4.46 1.81 -24.48
CA GLN A 306 -4.03 3.22 -24.46
C GLN A 306 -4.05 3.78 -23.03
N VAL A 307 -5.04 3.40 -22.21
CA VAL A 307 -5.08 3.77 -20.80
C VAL A 307 -3.85 3.25 -20.06
N ALA A 308 -3.51 1.96 -20.23
CA ALA A 308 -2.35 1.35 -19.59
C ALA A 308 -1.03 2.06 -19.95
N LYS A 309 -0.82 2.34 -21.25
CA LYS A 309 0.35 3.08 -21.74
C LYS A 309 0.44 4.48 -21.16
N GLU A 310 -0.68 5.17 -21.10
CA GLU A 310 -0.74 6.53 -20.58
C GLU A 310 -0.49 6.57 -19.07
N LEU A 311 -0.99 5.58 -18.31
CA LEU A 311 -0.63 5.40 -16.90
C LEU A 311 0.89 5.21 -16.74
N SER A 312 1.49 4.28 -17.48
CA SER A 312 2.95 4.06 -17.46
C SER A 312 3.72 5.35 -17.78
N ARG A 313 3.27 6.12 -18.78
CA ARG A 313 3.88 7.40 -19.15
C ARG A 313 3.79 8.43 -18.02
N ILE A 314 2.62 8.57 -17.37
CA ILE A 314 2.39 9.50 -16.26
C ILE A 314 3.31 9.16 -15.07
N PHE A 315 3.36 7.91 -14.63
CA PHE A 315 4.22 7.52 -13.50
C PHE A 315 5.71 7.58 -13.87
N SER A 316 6.08 7.24 -15.10
CA SER A 316 7.46 7.43 -15.59
C SER A 316 7.88 8.89 -15.58
N GLN A 317 6.99 9.80 -16.00
CA GLN A 317 7.22 11.24 -15.94
C GLN A 317 7.48 11.68 -14.47
N MET A 318 6.61 11.27 -13.54
CA MET A 318 6.77 11.56 -12.12
C MET A 318 8.11 11.06 -11.55
N ILE A 319 8.48 9.80 -11.82
CA ILE A 319 9.67 9.15 -11.25
C ILE A 319 10.96 9.67 -11.90
N TYR A 320 11.04 9.64 -13.23
CA TYR A 320 12.31 9.84 -13.94
C TYR A 320 12.58 11.31 -14.33
N LEU A 321 11.53 12.14 -14.47
CA LEU A 321 11.67 13.51 -14.99
C LEU A 321 11.33 14.57 -13.94
N ASN A 322 10.27 14.40 -13.16
CA ASN A 322 9.93 15.34 -12.08
C ASN A 322 10.70 15.03 -10.79
N GLY A 323 10.91 13.74 -10.47
CA GLY A 323 11.55 13.34 -9.20
C GLY A 323 10.62 13.51 -8.01
N PHE A 324 9.36 13.84 -8.24
CA PHE A 324 8.28 13.90 -7.27
C PHE A 324 7.19 12.94 -7.75
N PHE A 325 6.94 11.88 -6.99
CA PHE A 325 6.11 10.78 -7.46
C PHE A 325 5.12 10.28 -6.43
N HIS A 326 3.94 9.90 -6.93
CA HIS A 326 2.89 9.29 -6.14
C HIS A 326 3.23 7.81 -5.86
N ALA A 327 3.24 7.42 -4.58
CA ALA A 327 3.66 6.10 -4.13
C ALA A 327 2.53 5.11 -3.83
N ASP A 328 1.28 5.45 -4.16
CA ASP A 328 0.12 4.59 -3.88
C ASP A 328 -0.98 4.59 -4.97
N PRO A 329 -0.63 4.44 -6.27
CA PRO A 329 -1.61 4.43 -7.34
C PRO A 329 -2.33 3.08 -7.48
N HIS A 330 -3.07 2.66 -6.44
CA HIS A 330 -3.95 1.50 -6.55
C HIS A 330 -5.23 1.86 -7.33
N GLU A 331 -5.96 0.84 -7.79
CA GLU A 331 -7.15 0.98 -8.64
C GLU A 331 -8.26 1.86 -8.03
N GLY A 332 -8.32 1.98 -6.70
CA GLY A 332 -9.25 2.87 -6.01
C GLY A 332 -8.92 4.35 -6.13
N ASN A 333 -7.66 4.71 -6.43
CA ASN A 333 -7.20 6.09 -6.54
C ASN A 333 -7.14 6.60 -7.98
N VAL A 334 -7.52 5.76 -8.96
CA VAL A 334 -7.46 6.06 -10.39
C VAL A 334 -8.85 5.93 -11.01
N LEU A 335 -9.37 7.03 -11.55
CA LEU A 335 -10.58 7.00 -12.37
C LEU A 335 -10.25 7.28 -13.84
N ILE A 336 -11.01 6.67 -14.71
CA ILE A 336 -11.03 6.95 -16.15
C ILE A 336 -12.36 7.62 -16.46
N ARG A 337 -12.31 8.76 -17.16
CA ARG A 337 -13.50 9.46 -17.64
C ARG A 337 -13.38 9.79 -19.14
N PRO A 338 -14.50 9.90 -19.87
CA PRO A 338 -14.51 10.46 -21.21
C PRO A 338 -13.91 11.86 -21.24
N ARG A 339 -13.15 12.16 -22.29
CA ARG A 339 -12.47 13.44 -22.46
C ARG A 339 -13.47 14.61 -22.48
N PRO A 340 -13.35 15.58 -21.55
CA PRO A 340 -14.07 16.85 -21.64
C PRO A 340 -13.60 17.69 -22.83
N SER A 341 -14.46 18.58 -23.34
CA SER A 341 -14.17 19.41 -24.52
C SER A 341 -12.90 20.27 -24.39
N LEU A 342 -12.64 20.81 -23.20
CA LEU A 342 -11.49 21.67 -22.90
C LEU A 342 -10.23 20.92 -22.45
N SER A 343 -10.26 19.58 -22.46
CA SER A 343 -9.14 18.76 -22.03
C SER A 343 -7.92 18.88 -22.95
N LYS A 344 -6.73 18.82 -22.35
CA LYS A 344 -5.43 18.67 -23.04
C LYS A 344 -5.14 17.22 -23.46
N SER A 345 -6.03 16.28 -23.15
CA SER A 345 -5.82 14.87 -23.44
C SER A 345 -5.73 14.63 -24.95
N PRO A 346 -4.67 13.92 -25.42
CA PRO A 346 -4.58 13.51 -26.81
C PRO A 346 -5.55 12.37 -27.15
N TYR A 347 -6.17 11.74 -26.15
CA TYR A 347 -7.08 10.60 -26.31
C TYR A 347 -8.54 10.99 -26.09
N ASN A 348 -9.46 10.05 -26.27
CA ASN A 348 -10.89 10.23 -25.96
C ASN A 348 -11.23 10.05 -24.46
N PHE A 349 -10.21 9.97 -23.59
CA PHE A 349 -10.35 9.81 -22.15
C PHE A 349 -9.36 10.70 -21.39
N GLU A 350 -9.59 10.86 -20.09
CA GLU A 350 -8.63 11.36 -19.12
C GLU A 350 -8.37 10.30 -18.04
N VAL A 351 -7.15 10.33 -17.49
CA VAL A 351 -6.74 9.58 -16.31
C VAL A 351 -6.77 10.52 -15.12
N VAL A 352 -7.65 10.25 -14.16
CA VAL A 352 -7.87 11.09 -12.99
C VAL A 352 -7.20 10.45 -11.78
N LEU A 353 -6.26 11.16 -11.16
CA LEU A 353 -5.63 10.73 -9.91
C LEU A 353 -6.30 11.43 -8.72
N LEU A 354 -6.92 10.64 -7.84
CA LEU A 354 -7.77 11.13 -6.74
C LEU A 354 -6.99 11.41 -5.45
N ASP A 355 -6.20 10.45 -4.99
CA ASP A 355 -5.50 10.53 -3.70
C ASP A 355 -4.09 11.08 -3.89
N HIS A 356 -3.72 12.09 -3.08
CA HIS A 356 -2.38 12.68 -3.11
C HIS A 356 -1.67 12.65 -1.75
N GLY A 357 -2.09 11.76 -0.85
CA GLY A 357 -1.56 11.63 0.51
C GLY A 357 -0.16 11.03 0.59
N GLN A 358 0.21 10.16 -0.37
CA GLN A 358 1.53 9.51 -0.40
C GLN A 358 2.37 9.94 -1.60
N TYR A 359 3.29 10.87 -1.35
CA TYR A 359 4.27 11.35 -2.32
C TYR A 359 5.70 11.31 -1.76
N PHE A 360 6.66 11.08 -2.64
CA PHE A 360 8.07 11.06 -2.31
C PHE A 360 8.87 11.91 -3.29
N ASP A 361 9.85 12.62 -2.74
CA ASP A 361 10.90 13.28 -3.50
C ASP A 361 12.11 12.35 -3.67
N MET A 362 12.72 12.41 -4.84
CA MET A 362 13.97 11.75 -5.20
C MET A 362 14.93 12.80 -5.75
N ASP A 363 16.11 12.89 -5.13
CA ASP A 363 17.14 13.81 -5.60
C ASP A 363 17.68 13.40 -6.99
N ASP A 364 18.29 14.37 -7.67
CA ASP A 364 18.77 14.20 -9.05
C ASP A 364 19.80 13.09 -9.18
N GLU A 365 20.68 12.91 -8.19
CA GLU A 365 21.72 11.89 -8.24
C GLU A 365 21.10 10.49 -8.17
N LEU A 366 20.22 10.25 -7.19
CA LEU A 366 19.52 8.99 -7.01
C LEU A 366 18.66 8.67 -8.23
N ARG A 367 17.94 9.66 -8.76
CA ARG A 367 17.09 9.54 -9.96
C ARG A 367 17.89 9.17 -11.20
N VAL A 368 19.01 9.84 -11.45
CA VAL A 368 19.88 9.54 -12.60
C VAL A 368 20.51 8.16 -12.45
N ASN A 369 20.96 7.78 -11.24
CA ASN A 369 21.49 6.45 -10.99
C ASN A 369 20.42 5.37 -11.22
N TYR A 370 19.19 5.60 -10.77
CA TYR A 370 18.05 4.70 -11.00
C TYR A 370 17.71 4.57 -12.49
N ALA A 371 17.66 5.67 -13.24
CA ALA A 371 17.42 5.64 -14.69
C ALA A 371 18.51 4.84 -15.42
N LYS A 372 19.80 5.06 -15.08
CA LYS A 372 20.91 4.34 -15.68
C LYS A 372 20.95 2.86 -15.31
N PHE A 373 20.49 2.52 -14.10
CA PHE A 373 20.30 1.13 -13.70
C PHE A 373 19.27 0.43 -14.60
N TRP A 374 18.11 1.05 -14.83
CA TRP A 374 17.08 0.53 -15.73
C TRP A 374 17.54 0.40 -17.18
N LEU A 375 18.27 1.40 -17.70
CA LEU A 375 18.89 1.30 -19.03
C LEU A 375 19.86 0.12 -19.11
N GLY A 376 20.61 -0.15 -18.03
CA GLY A 376 21.45 -1.35 -17.93
C GLY A 376 20.67 -2.65 -17.99
N LEU A 377 19.51 -2.74 -17.33
CA LEU A 377 18.64 -3.92 -17.37
C LEU A 377 17.98 -4.13 -18.75
N MET A 378 17.70 -3.05 -19.48
CA MET A 378 17.17 -3.09 -20.84
C MET A 378 18.25 -3.39 -21.90
N ALA A 379 19.53 -3.14 -21.61
CA ALA A 379 20.61 -3.47 -22.51
C ALA A 379 20.89 -4.98 -22.55
N ALA A 380 21.40 -5.46 -23.70
CA ALA A 380 21.79 -6.86 -23.90
C ALA A 380 22.84 -7.31 -22.88
N ASN A 381 22.78 -8.57 -22.44
CA ASN A 381 23.67 -9.12 -21.43
C ASN A 381 25.12 -9.25 -21.93
N THR A 382 25.91 -8.22 -21.67
CA THR A 382 27.35 -8.18 -21.92
C THR A 382 28.11 -7.96 -20.61
N PRO A 383 29.39 -8.36 -20.51
CA PRO A 383 30.20 -8.07 -19.32
C PRO A 383 30.21 -6.58 -18.95
N ALA A 384 30.21 -5.69 -19.95
CA ALA A 384 30.12 -4.24 -19.75
C ALA A 384 28.78 -3.82 -19.12
N THR A 385 27.65 -4.35 -19.60
CA THR A 385 26.33 -4.06 -19.01
C THR A 385 26.16 -4.66 -17.63
N GLN A 386 26.71 -5.85 -17.34
CA GLN A 386 26.68 -6.42 -15.99
C GLN A 386 27.47 -5.55 -15.00
N ALA A 387 28.64 -5.05 -15.40
CA ALA A 387 29.40 -4.09 -14.60
C ALA A 387 28.62 -2.78 -14.37
N LEU A 388 27.90 -2.30 -15.40
CA LEU A 388 27.04 -1.13 -15.31
C LEU A 388 25.88 -1.34 -14.31
N ARG A 389 25.17 -2.46 -14.42
CA ARG A 389 24.05 -2.83 -13.53
C ARG A 389 24.52 -2.88 -12.07
N ARG A 390 25.65 -3.55 -11.80
CA ARG A 390 26.26 -3.63 -10.45
C ARG A 390 26.72 -2.26 -9.94
N LYS A 391 27.35 -1.45 -10.80
CA LYS A 391 27.79 -0.09 -10.45
C LYS A 391 26.64 0.79 -10.00
N TYR A 392 25.52 0.79 -10.73
CA TYR A 392 24.37 1.61 -10.35
C TYR A 392 23.55 1.02 -9.21
N ALA A 393 23.49 -0.31 -9.07
CA ALA A 393 22.94 -0.95 -7.87
C ALA A 393 23.67 -0.49 -6.60
N LEU A 394 25.01 -0.46 -6.63
CA LEU A 394 25.81 0.01 -5.51
C LEU A 394 25.55 1.48 -5.16
N ARG A 395 25.41 2.34 -6.19
CA ARG A 395 25.06 3.76 -5.99
C ARG A 395 23.65 3.99 -5.45
N MET A 396 22.80 2.98 -5.52
CA MET A 396 21.47 2.97 -4.90
C MET A 396 21.47 2.24 -3.55
N GLY A 397 22.64 1.98 -2.95
CA GLY A 397 22.75 1.32 -1.65
C GLY A 397 22.55 -0.19 -1.68
N VAL A 398 22.69 -0.84 -2.84
CA VAL A 398 22.63 -2.31 -2.97
C VAL A 398 24.03 -2.86 -3.17
N ASP A 399 24.53 -3.53 -2.14
CA ASP A 399 25.83 -4.20 -2.18
C ASP A 399 25.89 -5.26 -3.30
N SER A 400 27.09 -5.54 -3.80
CA SER A 400 27.28 -6.42 -4.98
C SER A 400 26.84 -7.87 -4.73
N ASP A 401 26.89 -8.33 -3.48
CA ASP A 401 26.35 -9.62 -3.01
C ASP A 401 24.82 -9.67 -3.05
N LEU A 402 24.15 -8.52 -2.90
CA LEU A 402 22.69 -8.39 -2.90
C LEU A 402 22.11 -8.08 -4.28
N TYR A 403 22.94 -7.66 -5.25
CA TYR A 403 22.49 -7.36 -6.62
C TYR A 403 21.68 -8.48 -7.27
N PRO A 404 22.06 -9.77 -7.22
CA PRO A 404 21.27 -10.83 -7.84
C PRO A 404 19.85 -10.94 -7.28
N ILE A 405 19.67 -10.57 -6.01
CA ILE A 405 18.36 -10.57 -5.32
C ILE A 405 17.52 -9.41 -5.83
N LEU A 406 18.11 -8.21 -5.91
CA LEU A 406 17.46 -7.03 -6.48
C LEU A 406 17.04 -7.27 -7.94
N GLU A 407 17.96 -7.82 -8.75
CA GLU A 407 17.71 -8.17 -10.15
C GLU A 407 16.54 -9.16 -10.23
N SER A 408 16.53 -10.19 -9.40
CA SER A 408 15.45 -11.19 -9.38
C SER A 408 14.11 -10.60 -8.93
N ALA A 409 14.11 -9.70 -7.94
CA ALA A 409 12.91 -9.05 -7.45
C ALA A 409 12.29 -8.11 -8.49
N ILE A 410 13.11 -7.40 -9.26
CA ILE A 410 12.65 -6.45 -10.29
C ILE A 410 12.19 -7.16 -11.56
N THR A 411 12.90 -8.23 -11.92
CA THR A 411 12.72 -8.90 -13.23
C THR A 411 11.85 -10.15 -13.13
N GLY A 412 11.56 -10.61 -11.91
CA GLY A 412 10.81 -11.83 -11.65
C GLY A 412 11.55 -13.11 -12.01
N ARG A 413 12.88 -13.09 -12.28
CA ARG A 413 13.67 -14.28 -12.67
C ARG A 413 15.01 -14.38 -11.94
N VAL A 414 15.44 -15.60 -11.65
CA VAL A 414 16.76 -15.87 -11.05
C VAL A 414 17.86 -15.80 -12.12
N GLY A 415 18.80 -14.87 -11.97
CA GLY A 415 20.12 -14.94 -12.60
C GLY A 415 20.21 -14.52 -14.07
N MET A 416 19.88 -13.27 -14.38
CA MET A 416 20.33 -12.66 -15.66
C MET A 416 21.85 -12.45 -15.70
N GLY A 417 22.54 -12.51 -14.55
CA GLY A 417 24.00 -12.39 -14.44
C GLY A 417 24.82 -13.68 -14.40
N ALA A 418 24.24 -14.88 -14.59
CA ALA A 418 25.03 -16.11 -14.63
C ALA A 418 25.77 -16.21 -15.98
N PRO A 419 27.08 -16.57 -16.00
CA PRO A 419 27.79 -16.87 -17.24
C PRO A 419 27.00 -17.89 -18.08
N SER A 420 27.09 -17.76 -19.39
CA SER A 420 26.47 -18.66 -20.38
C SER A 420 27.04 -20.08 -20.39
N GLU A 421 27.92 -20.43 -19.45
CA GLU A 421 28.61 -21.71 -19.38
C GLU A 421 28.22 -22.44 -18.10
N GLU A 422 27.98 -23.74 -18.22
CA GLU A 422 27.49 -24.71 -17.22
C GLU A 422 25.96 -24.85 -17.05
N ILE A 423 25.31 -25.50 -18.02
CA ILE A 423 24.22 -26.45 -17.76
C ILE A 423 24.47 -27.68 -18.66
N GLU A 424 24.69 -28.85 -18.05
CA GLU A 424 24.80 -30.14 -18.75
C GLU A 424 23.45 -30.54 -19.39
N PHE A 425 23.55 -31.10 -20.59
CA PHE A 425 22.45 -31.42 -21.50
C PHE A 425 21.96 -32.85 -21.26
N ASP A 426 20.67 -33.03 -20.94
CA ASP A 426 19.98 -34.32 -21.12
C ASP A 426 19.09 -34.26 -22.38
N PRO A 427 19.47 -34.93 -23.49
CA PRO A 427 18.72 -34.91 -24.75
C PRO A 427 17.33 -35.55 -24.69
N ASN A 428 16.97 -36.23 -23.60
CA ASN A 428 15.77 -37.09 -23.54
C ASN A 428 14.62 -36.53 -22.69
N ALA A 429 14.75 -35.33 -22.13
CA ALA A 429 13.69 -34.72 -21.32
C ALA A 429 12.51 -34.22 -22.17
N VAL A 430 11.32 -34.76 -21.92
CA VAL A 430 10.03 -34.39 -22.52
C VAL A 430 9.04 -33.96 -21.45
N ASP A 431 8.14 -33.02 -21.77
CA ASP A 431 7.06 -32.59 -20.86
C ASP A 431 5.89 -33.60 -20.81
N GLU A 432 4.90 -33.35 -19.94
CA GLU A 432 3.71 -34.21 -19.76
C GLU A 432 2.87 -34.38 -21.05
N ASP A 433 3.04 -33.50 -22.03
CA ASP A 433 2.37 -33.54 -23.33
C ASP A 433 3.25 -34.16 -24.45
N GLY A 434 4.39 -34.77 -24.09
CA GLY A 434 5.27 -35.48 -25.01
C GLY A 434 6.03 -34.57 -25.99
N ARG A 435 6.16 -33.27 -25.67
CA ARG A 435 6.95 -32.33 -26.48
C ARG A 435 8.39 -32.33 -25.98
N PRO A 436 9.39 -32.18 -26.87
CA PRO A 436 10.76 -31.92 -26.46
C PRO A 436 10.77 -30.70 -25.54
N ALA A 437 11.40 -30.79 -24.37
CA ALA A 437 11.54 -29.66 -23.45
C ALA A 437 12.21 -28.49 -24.17
N LEU A 438 11.42 -27.59 -24.74
CA LEU A 438 11.89 -26.57 -25.66
C LEU A 438 12.60 -25.49 -24.84
N MET A 439 13.93 -25.57 -24.87
CA MET A 439 14.93 -24.51 -24.64
C MET A 439 14.36 -23.20 -24.05
N ARG A 440 14.39 -23.02 -22.72
CA ARG A 440 14.25 -21.67 -22.13
C ARG A 440 15.56 -20.92 -22.36
N GLN A 441 15.64 -20.14 -23.45
CA GLN A 441 16.69 -19.14 -23.61
C GLN A 441 16.66 -18.20 -22.39
N LYS A 442 17.76 -18.14 -21.62
CA LYS A 442 17.97 -17.09 -20.61
C LYS A 442 17.96 -15.75 -21.35
N ALA A 443 16.85 -15.02 -21.27
CA ALA A 443 16.75 -13.67 -21.83
C ALA A 443 17.89 -12.80 -21.26
N GLY A 444 18.70 -12.22 -22.13
CA GLY A 444 19.84 -11.38 -21.72
C GLY A 444 19.44 -9.94 -21.39
N SER A 445 18.23 -9.55 -21.77
CA SER A 445 17.67 -8.21 -21.59
C SER A 445 16.20 -8.29 -21.19
N LEU A 446 15.71 -7.26 -20.49
CA LEU A 446 14.27 -7.00 -20.30
C LEU A 446 13.47 -7.02 -21.63
N LEU A 447 14.09 -6.63 -22.75
CA LEU A 447 13.46 -6.59 -24.08
C LEU A 447 13.17 -7.98 -24.66
N GLU A 448 13.92 -9.00 -24.24
CA GLU A 448 13.80 -10.38 -24.71
C GLU A 448 12.85 -11.21 -23.83
N MET A 449 12.22 -10.58 -22.83
CA MET A 449 11.31 -11.26 -21.91
C MET A 449 9.98 -11.61 -22.57
N ARG A 450 9.55 -12.86 -22.38
CA ARG A 450 8.15 -13.29 -22.52
C ARG A 450 7.51 -13.34 -21.13
N SER A 451 6.23 -12.98 -21.04
CA SER A 451 5.40 -13.14 -19.83
C SER A 451 5.55 -14.54 -19.23
N ALA A 452 5.99 -14.58 -17.98
CA ALA A 452 5.94 -15.81 -17.18
C ALA A 452 4.50 -15.97 -16.66
N SER A 453 3.99 -17.20 -16.61
CA SER A 453 2.65 -17.45 -16.07
C SER A 453 2.61 -17.15 -14.56
N GLU A 454 1.42 -16.88 -14.01
CA GLU A 454 1.26 -16.60 -12.56
C GLU A 454 1.75 -17.78 -11.70
N ILE A 455 1.57 -19.00 -12.21
CA ILE A 455 2.10 -20.25 -11.63
C ILE A 455 3.64 -20.27 -11.67
N GLU A 456 4.25 -19.80 -12.76
CA GLU A 456 5.71 -19.68 -12.87
C GLU A 456 6.27 -18.64 -11.89
N MET A 457 5.58 -17.51 -11.70
CA MET A 457 5.99 -16.52 -10.70
C MET A 457 5.86 -17.06 -9.27
N ASP A 458 4.80 -17.81 -8.96
CA ASP A 458 4.63 -18.44 -7.63
C ASP A 458 5.67 -19.55 -7.40
N HIS A 459 5.97 -20.37 -8.41
CA HIS A 459 7.06 -21.34 -8.33
C HIS A 459 8.43 -20.67 -8.21
N MET A 460 8.67 -19.55 -8.89
CA MET A 460 9.90 -18.78 -8.73
C MET A 460 9.96 -18.12 -7.35
N ARG A 461 8.86 -17.57 -6.84
CA ARG A 461 8.77 -16.99 -5.49
C ARG A 461 9.09 -18.05 -4.44
N ASN A 462 8.52 -19.24 -4.58
CA ASN A 462 8.80 -20.37 -3.69
C ASN A 462 10.25 -20.84 -3.82
N ALA A 463 10.80 -20.98 -5.03
CA ALA A 463 12.19 -21.38 -5.25
C ALA A 463 13.22 -20.34 -4.76
N VAL A 464 12.86 -19.05 -4.81
CA VAL A 464 13.64 -17.93 -4.28
C VAL A 464 13.62 -17.98 -2.75
N VAL A 465 12.43 -18.09 -2.12
CA VAL A 465 12.27 -18.22 -0.67
C VAL A 465 12.96 -19.47 -0.10
N GLN A 466 13.07 -20.54 -0.88
CA GLN A 466 13.72 -21.80 -0.49
C GLN A 466 15.25 -21.75 -0.42
N ARG A 467 15.91 -20.72 -0.95
CA ARG A 467 17.36 -20.57 -0.77
C ARG A 467 17.68 -20.18 0.67
N GLU A 468 18.42 -21.04 1.39
CA GLU A 468 18.87 -20.74 2.75
C GLU A 468 19.55 -19.37 2.83
N GLY A 469 19.12 -18.54 3.80
CA GLY A 469 19.65 -17.19 4.01
C GLY A 469 19.11 -16.11 3.06
N LEU A 470 18.29 -16.43 2.05
CA LEU A 470 17.78 -15.41 1.13
C LEU A 470 16.84 -14.43 1.83
N LEU A 471 15.94 -14.90 2.69
CA LEU A 471 15.04 -14.04 3.44
C LEU A 471 15.84 -13.00 4.28
N ALA A 472 16.90 -13.44 4.94
CA ALA A 472 17.82 -12.57 5.68
C ALA A 472 18.54 -11.58 4.74
N ASN A 473 18.94 -12.02 3.54
CA ASN A 473 19.54 -11.14 2.53
C ASN A 473 18.54 -10.14 1.92
N ILE A 474 17.27 -10.50 1.77
CA ILE A 474 16.19 -9.59 1.37
C ILE A 474 15.98 -8.53 2.45
N PHE A 475 15.93 -8.92 3.72
CA PHE A 475 15.83 -7.95 4.82
C PHE A 475 17.07 -7.06 4.92
N LYS A 476 18.27 -7.61 4.70
CA LYS A 476 19.52 -6.85 4.59
C LYS A 476 19.44 -5.83 3.45
N MET A 477 18.93 -6.23 2.28
CA MET A 477 18.72 -5.36 1.13
C MET A 477 17.69 -4.25 1.43
N LEU A 478 16.54 -4.59 1.99
CA LEU A 478 15.52 -3.60 2.39
C LEU A 478 16.03 -2.56 3.39
N ARG A 479 17.07 -2.91 4.17
CA ARG A 479 17.71 -1.99 5.11
C ARG A 479 18.70 -1.04 4.43
N SER A 480 19.44 -1.53 3.44
CA SER A 480 20.50 -0.77 2.77
C SER A 480 19.95 0.13 1.64
N VAL A 481 18.88 -0.33 0.98
CA VAL A 481 18.20 0.42 -0.08
C VAL A 481 17.52 1.67 0.50
N PRO A 482 17.74 2.86 -0.09
CA PRO A 482 17.01 4.06 0.28
C PRO A 482 15.51 3.84 0.17
N ARG A 483 14.76 4.28 1.18
CA ARG A 483 13.28 4.21 1.24
C ARG A 483 12.60 4.64 -0.06
N ARG A 484 13.17 5.62 -0.77
CA ARG A 484 12.63 6.17 -2.02
C ARG A 484 12.64 5.13 -3.12
N ILE A 485 13.69 4.34 -3.23
CA ILE A 485 13.78 3.24 -4.20
C ILE A 485 12.77 2.13 -3.85
N ILE A 486 12.58 1.81 -2.57
CA ILE A 486 11.54 0.86 -2.15
C ILE A 486 10.15 1.33 -2.59
N MET A 487 9.86 2.62 -2.44
CA MET A 487 8.59 3.20 -2.89
C MET A 487 8.45 3.20 -4.41
N VAL A 488 9.51 3.44 -5.16
CA VAL A 488 9.46 3.28 -6.62
C VAL A 488 9.18 1.83 -7.02
N LEU A 489 9.78 0.84 -6.34
CA LEU A 489 9.47 -0.57 -6.58
C LEU A 489 7.99 -0.88 -6.30
N LYS A 490 7.42 -0.33 -5.21
CA LYS A 490 5.99 -0.41 -4.90
C LYS A 490 5.14 0.20 -6.03
N VAL A 491 5.51 1.37 -6.56
CA VAL A 491 4.78 1.99 -7.69
C VAL A 491 4.82 1.11 -8.94
N ASN A 492 5.97 0.52 -9.26
CA ASN A 492 6.10 -0.38 -10.41
C ASN A 492 5.18 -1.61 -10.27
N ASP A 493 5.05 -2.15 -9.06
CA ASP A 493 4.15 -3.28 -8.81
C ASP A 493 2.67 -2.86 -8.87
N LEU A 494 2.31 -1.70 -8.30
CA LEU A 494 0.95 -1.17 -8.37
C LEU A 494 0.52 -0.84 -9.80
N THR A 495 1.41 -0.23 -10.58
CA THR A 495 1.17 0.03 -12.01
C THR A 495 1.02 -1.26 -12.82
N ARG A 496 1.76 -2.33 -12.47
CA ARG A 496 1.52 -3.67 -13.04
C ARG A 496 0.14 -4.22 -12.66
N SER A 497 -0.30 -3.99 -11.42
CA SER A 497 -1.65 -4.36 -10.99
C SER A 497 -2.73 -3.61 -11.77
N LEU A 498 -2.55 -2.30 -12.02
CA LEU A 498 -3.48 -1.51 -12.84
C LEU A 498 -3.58 -2.05 -14.27
N ASP A 499 -2.46 -2.44 -14.89
CA ASP A 499 -2.45 -3.05 -16.22
C ASP A 499 -3.21 -4.39 -16.25
N LYS A 500 -3.02 -5.23 -15.22
CA LYS A 500 -3.82 -6.45 -15.03
C LYS A 500 -5.31 -6.14 -14.91
N SER A 501 -5.70 -5.17 -14.08
CA SER A 501 -7.11 -4.77 -13.90
C SER A 501 -7.74 -4.26 -15.21
N LEU A 502 -6.97 -3.64 -16.11
CA LEU A 502 -7.41 -3.23 -17.44
C LEU A 502 -7.59 -4.40 -18.42
N ALA A 503 -7.13 -5.61 -18.08
CA ALA A 503 -7.16 -6.80 -18.92
C ALA A 503 -6.64 -6.51 -20.34
N THR A 504 -5.45 -5.91 -20.42
CA THR A 504 -4.78 -5.53 -21.66
C THR A 504 -4.44 -6.76 -22.51
N THR A 505 -4.26 -6.54 -23.81
CA THR A 505 -4.05 -7.62 -24.78
C THR A 505 -2.59 -7.84 -25.14
N HIS A 506 -1.66 -7.15 -24.46
CA HIS A 506 -0.23 -7.17 -24.74
C HIS A 506 0.56 -7.87 -23.62
N ASP A 507 1.81 -8.24 -23.88
CA ASP A 507 2.70 -8.87 -22.90
C ASP A 507 3.08 -7.88 -21.77
N ALA A 508 3.07 -8.35 -20.51
CA ALA A 508 3.30 -7.58 -19.28
C ALA A 508 4.69 -6.90 -19.25
N THR A 509 5.62 -7.34 -20.08
CA THR A 509 6.97 -6.75 -20.21
C THR A 509 6.94 -5.34 -20.80
N ARG A 510 5.87 -4.95 -21.48
CA ARG A 510 5.76 -3.64 -22.15
C ARG A 510 5.63 -2.45 -21.20
N ILE A 511 5.17 -2.66 -19.96
CA ILE A 511 5.05 -1.63 -18.92
C ILE A 511 6.41 -0.97 -18.64
N PHE A 512 7.50 -1.74 -18.77
CA PHE A 512 8.87 -1.25 -18.57
C PHE A 512 9.47 -0.59 -19.82
N LEU A 513 8.88 -0.82 -21.00
CA LEU A 513 9.46 -0.46 -22.29
C LEU A 513 8.93 0.87 -22.82
N GLU A 514 7.75 1.31 -22.38
CA GLU A 514 7.17 2.61 -22.78
C GLU A 514 7.49 3.71 -21.75
N SER A 515 8.78 3.83 -21.41
CA SER A 515 9.37 5.05 -20.83
C SER A 515 9.52 6.10 -21.95
N PRO A 516 9.42 7.42 -21.70
CA PRO A 516 9.43 8.47 -22.73
C PRO A 516 10.75 8.64 -23.51
N PHE A 517 11.67 7.68 -23.47
CA PHE A 517 12.85 7.67 -24.31
C PHE A 517 12.49 7.01 -25.65
N PRO A 518 12.36 7.77 -26.75
CA PRO A 518 12.38 7.16 -28.07
C PRO A 518 13.74 6.50 -28.24
N ILE A 519 13.83 5.18 -28.04
CA ILE A 519 14.99 4.41 -28.48
C ILE A 519 14.84 4.31 -30.00
N ASN A 520 15.32 5.35 -30.70
CA ASN A 520 15.49 5.28 -32.13
C ASN A 520 16.62 4.25 -32.38
N THR A 521 16.26 3.07 -32.86
CA THR A 521 17.14 1.90 -33.04
C THR A 521 18.17 2.07 -34.18
N SER A 522 18.64 3.29 -34.44
CA SER A 522 19.53 3.61 -35.56
C SER A 522 20.76 4.43 -35.21
N HIS A 523 21.00 4.78 -33.94
CA HIS A 523 22.30 5.32 -33.53
C HIS A 523 22.88 4.57 -32.34
N SER A 524 23.94 3.83 -32.64
CA SER A 524 24.89 3.23 -31.71
C SER A 524 25.28 4.20 -30.58
N LEU A 525 24.85 3.91 -29.35
CA LEU A 525 25.42 4.46 -28.12
C LEU A 525 26.85 3.91 -27.97
N LEU A 526 27.80 4.54 -28.66
CA LEU A 526 29.22 4.37 -28.37
C LEU A 526 29.51 5.07 -27.05
N LEU A 527 29.63 4.26 -25.99
CA LEU A 527 30.21 4.65 -24.71
C LEU A 527 31.72 4.82 -24.92
N GLU A 528 32.21 6.05 -25.01
CA GLU A 528 33.67 6.28 -24.92
C GLU A 528 34.17 6.24 -23.46
N PRO A 529 35.36 5.67 -23.20
CA PRO A 529 35.90 5.54 -21.86
C PRO A 529 36.68 6.80 -21.42
N ASN A 530 36.27 7.36 -20.27
CA ASN A 530 37.00 8.21 -19.31
C ASN A 530 38.20 9.08 -19.77
N SER A 531 38.08 10.38 -19.49
CA SER A 531 39.18 11.20 -18.94
C SER A 531 38.62 12.26 -17.96
N ALA A 532 39.41 12.59 -16.93
CA ALA A 532 39.01 13.20 -15.65
C ALA A 532 38.73 14.74 -15.69
N PRO A 533 38.59 15.45 -14.54
CA PRO A 533 37.42 16.28 -14.22
C PRO A 533 37.64 17.78 -14.47
N GLU A 534 36.77 18.45 -15.21
CA GLU A 534 36.74 19.92 -15.22
C GLU A 534 35.31 20.48 -15.21
N GLN A 535 35.14 21.48 -14.36
CA GLN A 535 33.95 22.30 -14.20
C GLN A 535 33.55 22.94 -15.53
N SER A 536 32.36 22.65 -16.03
CA SER A 536 31.58 23.61 -16.84
C SER A 536 30.13 23.16 -16.95
N GLY A 537 29.21 24.09 -16.72
CA GLY A 537 27.77 23.84 -16.72
C GLY A 537 27.29 23.35 -18.10
N ILE A 538 26.54 22.25 -18.10
CA ILE A 538 25.87 21.76 -19.30
C ILE A 538 24.53 22.49 -19.43
N THR A 539 24.48 23.45 -20.36
CA THR A 539 23.23 24.02 -20.87
C THR A 539 22.71 23.09 -21.97
N ILE A 540 21.53 22.49 -21.78
CA ILE A 540 20.87 21.67 -22.80
C ILE A 540 20.16 22.61 -23.78
N LYS A 541 20.65 22.71 -25.02
CA LYS A 541 19.97 23.38 -26.13
C LYS A 541 19.03 22.38 -26.83
N LEU A 542 17.74 22.66 -26.82
CA LEU A 542 16.74 22.01 -27.67
C LEU A 542 16.80 22.63 -29.07
N SER A 543 17.09 21.84 -30.10
CA SER A 543 17.00 22.28 -31.50
C SER A 543 15.92 21.48 -32.26
N SER A 544 14.74 22.11 -32.28
CA SER A 544 13.86 22.35 -33.43
C SER A 544 12.91 21.28 -33.99
N PRO A 545 11.76 21.72 -34.56
CA PRO A 545 10.51 20.96 -34.74
C PRO A 545 10.28 20.54 -36.20
N ASN A 546 9.28 19.66 -36.42
CA ASN A 546 8.78 19.12 -37.70
C ASN A 546 9.53 17.92 -38.27
N VAL A 547 9.01 16.72 -37.97
CA VAL A 547 8.73 15.69 -39.00
C VAL A 547 7.49 14.89 -38.52
N PHE A 548 6.30 15.34 -38.90
CA PHE A 548 5.07 14.54 -38.86
C PHE A 548 4.41 14.69 -40.23
N GLY A 549 4.44 13.62 -41.01
CA GLY A 549 3.83 13.53 -42.32
C GLY A 549 4.19 12.20 -42.95
N GLU A 550 3.16 11.40 -43.23
CA GLU A 550 3.21 10.14 -44.00
C GLU A 550 3.74 8.90 -43.24
N ILE A 551 2.82 8.10 -42.71
CA ILE A 551 2.45 6.79 -43.27
C ILE A 551 1.29 6.25 -42.41
N TRP A 552 0.08 6.38 -42.94
CA TRP A 552 -1.10 5.59 -42.62
C TRP A 552 -1.43 4.82 -43.90
N ALA A 553 -1.46 3.48 -43.88
CA ALA A 553 -2.33 2.64 -44.71
C ALA A 553 -2.06 1.15 -44.46
N ASP A 554 -3.16 0.39 -44.47
CA ASP A 554 -3.31 -1.06 -44.71
C ASP A 554 -3.28 -2.05 -43.53
N GLY A 555 -4.45 -2.67 -43.30
CA GLY A 555 -4.59 -3.93 -42.57
C GLY A 555 -5.95 -4.21 -41.91
N ILE A 556 -7.04 -4.25 -42.69
CA ILE A 556 -8.40 -4.62 -42.24
C ILE A 556 -8.61 -6.15 -42.13
N ALA A 557 -9.50 -6.54 -41.21
CA ALA A 557 -10.28 -7.79 -41.09
C ALA A 557 -9.66 -9.02 -40.39
N TRP A 558 -10.30 -9.48 -39.31
CA TRP A 558 -11.16 -10.68 -39.32
C TRP A 558 -12.09 -10.70 -38.07
N THR A 559 -13.28 -11.27 -38.25
CA THR A 559 -14.53 -11.05 -37.49
C THR A 559 -14.98 -12.22 -36.61
N LYS A 560 -15.66 -11.88 -35.49
CA LYS A 560 -16.89 -12.48 -34.89
C LYS A 560 -17.01 -13.99 -34.59
N GLY A 561 -17.50 -14.25 -33.37
CA GLY A 561 -18.21 -15.47 -32.94
C GLY A 561 -17.54 -16.07 -31.71
N ILE A 562 -18.11 -16.03 -30.50
CA ILE A 562 -19.20 -16.90 -30.02
C ILE A 562 -19.58 -16.42 -28.60
N TRP A 563 -20.88 -16.14 -28.39
CA TRP A 563 -21.76 -16.27 -27.20
C TRP A 563 -21.17 -16.15 -25.77
N GLY A 564 -21.82 -15.56 -24.77
CA GLY A 564 -23.23 -15.18 -24.63
C GLY A 564 -23.52 -14.64 -23.21
N SER A 565 -24.72 -14.09 -23.08
CA SER A 565 -25.37 -13.47 -21.91
C SER A 565 -25.08 -14.04 -20.52
N ASN A 566 -24.83 -13.17 -19.54
CA ASN A 566 -25.56 -13.05 -18.26
C ASN A 566 -25.09 -11.77 -17.52
N ARG A 567 -25.91 -10.73 -17.47
CA ARG A 567 -26.69 -10.26 -16.31
C ARG A 567 -25.88 -10.00 -15.02
N VAL A 568 -25.62 -8.71 -14.78
CA VAL A 568 -25.85 -7.92 -13.54
C VAL A 568 -25.38 -8.51 -12.20
N GLN A 569 -24.43 -7.85 -11.51
CA GLN A 569 -24.69 -7.04 -10.30
C GLN A 569 -23.42 -6.32 -9.80
N ILE A 570 -23.60 -5.02 -9.60
CA ILE A 570 -22.72 -4.04 -8.96
C ILE A 570 -22.72 -4.31 -7.44
N VAL A 571 -21.55 -4.25 -6.79
CA VAL A 571 -21.27 -3.37 -5.64
C VAL A 571 -19.82 -2.93 -5.75
#